data_AF-A0A964JVQ2-F1
#
_entry.id   AF-A0A964JVQ2-F1
#
_cell.length_a   1.000
_cell.length_b   1.000
_cell.length_c   1.000
_cell.angle_alpha   90.00
_cell.angle_beta   90.00
_cell.angle_gamma   90.00
#
_symmetry.space_group_name_H-M   'P 1'
#
loop_
_entity.id
_entity.type
_entity.pdbx_description
1 polymer ?
#
loop_
_entity_poly.entity_id
_entity_poly.type
_entity_poly.pdbx_seq_one_letter_code
_entity_poly.pdbx_strand_id
1 'polypeptide(L)'
;MPQPVHYSQPIHVEFVPEAVLQRPELAAHIALISAWWNEIEARISAFLAALAGGEAETVISVFLAIKNDGAKRSTIDTISALKLSPDDYVRFQAILKRINERYSDRNTIIHGAWGISPRYPDKLLWSDIRESTVLHIEMMNLPASDRAARLISEQKKIMVYGLSDFLQIEQRIQSAYEELREFSKPFIEKGFGPLAKIDLPPTLIPQS
;
A
#
# COMPACT_ATOMS: atom_id res chain seq x y z
N MET A 1 1.96 -13.23 6.35
CA MET A 1 2.72 -13.19 5.07
C MET A 1 2.12 -14.27 4.20
N PRO A 2 1.57 -13.90 3.02
CA PRO A 2 0.85 -14.83 2.16
C PRO A 2 1.79 -15.97 1.75
N GLN A 3 1.21 -17.15 1.58
CA GLN A 3 1.96 -18.32 1.14
C GLN A 3 1.76 -18.54 -0.35
N PRO A 4 2.78 -19.01 -1.09
CA PRO A 4 2.57 -19.42 -2.48
C PRO A 4 1.57 -20.58 -2.53
N VAL A 5 0.81 -20.67 -3.63
CA VAL A 5 -0.07 -21.82 -3.86
C VAL A 5 0.72 -23.13 -3.86
N HIS A 6 0.13 -24.19 -3.32
CA HIS A 6 0.71 -25.51 -3.41
C HIS A 6 0.76 -25.97 -4.88
N TYR A 7 1.96 -26.29 -5.37
CA TYR A 7 2.23 -26.52 -6.80
C TYR A 7 2.49 -27.98 -7.16
N SER A 8 2.17 -28.93 -6.27
CA SER A 8 2.27 -30.37 -6.58
C SER A 8 1.31 -30.83 -7.68
N GLN A 9 0.26 -30.06 -7.95
CA GLN A 9 -0.71 -30.29 -9.02
C GLN A 9 -1.18 -28.95 -9.60
N PRO A 10 -1.56 -28.92 -10.90
CA PRO A 10 -2.21 -27.76 -11.49
C PRO A 10 -3.44 -27.36 -10.68
N ILE A 11 -3.59 -26.06 -10.44
CA ILE A 11 -4.83 -25.52 -9.87
C ILE A 11 -5.60 -24.76 -10.93
N HIS A 12 -6.93 -24.87 -10.88
CA HIS A 12 -7.79 -24.00 -11.67
C HIS A 12 -7.83 -22.62 -11.01
N VAL A 13 -7.37 -21.60 -11.73
CA VAL A 13 -7.37 -20.20 -11.27
C VAL A 13 -8.03 -19.35 -12.32
N GLU A 14 -8.89 -18.45 -11.86
CA GLU A 14 -9.54 -17.45 -12.68
C GLU A 14 -9.09 -16.06 -12.20
N PHE A 15 -8.24 -15.39 -12.98
CA PHE A 15 -7.83 -14.00 -12.73
C PHE A 15 -8.75 -13.07 -13.51
N VAL A 16 -9.71 -12.48 -12.81
CA VAL A 16 -10.71 -11.56 -13.37
C VAL A 16 -10.99 -10.45 -12.35
N PRO A 17 -11.32 -9.22 -12.77
CA PRO A 17 -11.66 -8.14 -11.85
C PRO A 17 -12.77 -8.52 -10.86
N GLU A 18 -13.74 -9.32 -11.28
CA GLU A 18 -14.89 -9.77 -10.50
C GLU A 18 -14.50 -10.75 -9.38
N ALA A 19 -13.28 -11.28 -9.36
CA ALA A 19 -12.79 -12.19 -8.34
C ALA A 19 -12.93 -11.60 -6.92
N VAL A 20 -12.67 -10.30 -6.78
CA VAL A 20 -12.80 -9.60 -5.48
C VAL A 20 -14.26 -9.51 -5.03
N LEU A 21 -15.22 -9.44 -5.97
CA LEU A 21 -16.65 -9.40 -5.64
C LEU A 21 -17.13 -10.72 -5.04
N GLN A 22 -16.48 -11.83 -5.37
CA GLN A 22 -16.79 -13.14 -4.80
C GLN A 22 -16.25 -13.32 -3.38
N ARG A 23 -15.40 -12.40 -2.89
CA ARG A 23 -14.83 -12.40 -1.53
C ARG A 23 -15.00 -11.01 -0.91
N PRO A 24 -16.25 -10.53 -0.70
CA PRO A 24 -16.51 -9.15 -0.30
C PRO A 24 -15.83 -8.75 1.02
N GLU A 25 -15.72 -9.68 1.96
CA GLU A 25 -14.99 -9.46 3.22
C GLU A 25 -13.51 -9.12 2.97
N LEU A 26 -12.84 -9.86 2.08
CA LEU A 26 -11.44 -9.59 1.71
C LEU A 26 -11.29 -8.32 0.85
N ALA A 27 -12.27 -8.05 -0.01
CA ALA A 27 -12.27 -6.85 -0.85
C ALA A 27 -12.34 -5.56 -0.02
N ALA A 28 -13.08 -5.56 1.09
CA ALA A 28 -13.13 -4.44 2.02
C ALA A 28 -11.74 -4.07 2.56
N HIS A 29 -10.91 -5.07 2.84
CA HIS A 29 -9.55 -4.86 3.31
C HIS A 29 -8.61 -4.27 2.25
N ILE A 30 -8.78 -4.64 0.97
CA ILE A 30 -8.05 -4.00 -0.14
C ILE A 30 -8.37 -2.50 -0.19
N ALA A 31 -9.65 -2.13 -0.08
CA ALA A 31 -10.09 -0.75 -0.07
C ALA A 31 -9.57 0.00 1.17
N LEU A 32 -9.61 -0.64 2.34
CA LEU A 32 -9.12 -0.07 3.59
C LEU A 32 -7.61 0.21 3.55
N ILE A 33 -6.81 -0.71 3.01
CA ILE A 33 -5.37 -0.49 2.76
C ILE A 33 -5.14 0.72 1.86
N SER A 34 -5.94 0.87 0.79
CA SER A 34 -5.86 2.06 -0.08
C SER A 34 -6.20 3.34 0.67
N ALA A 35 -7.25 3.33 1.48
CA ALA A 35 -7.70 4.49 2.25
C ALA A 35 -6.64 4.92 3.28
N TRP A 36 -6.05 3.96 3.99
CA TRP A 36 -4.96 4.22 4.93
C TRP A 36 -3.75 4.87 4.28
N TRP A 37 -3.43 4.49 3.04
CA TRP A 37 -2.34 5.12 2.31
C TRP A 37 -2.64 6.59 1.99
N ASN A 38 -3.88 6.89 1.60
CA ASN A 38 -4.32 8.28 1.38
C ASN A 38 -4.22 9.11 2.66
N GLU A 39 -4.56 8.53 3.82
CA GLU A 39 -4.40 9.18 5.12
C GLU A 39 -2.93 9.50 5.45
N ILE A 40 -2.01 8.59 5.14
CA ILE A 40 -0.57 8.85 5.28
C ILE A 40 -0.14 10.01 4.37
N GLU A 41 -0.53 10.01 3.10
CA GLU A 41 -0.19 11.09 2.17
C GLU A 41 -0.75 12.44 2.63
N ALA A 42 -2.03 12.47 3.01
CA ALA A 42 -2.69 13.67 3.52
C ALA A 42 -1.98 14.21 4.78
N ARG A 43 -1.61 13.32 5.70
CA ARG A 43 -0.89 13.69 6.93
C ARG A 43 0.50 14.23 6.64
N ILE A 44 1.25 13.63 5.71
CA ILE A 44 2.54 14.15 5.26
C ILE A 44 2.35 15.54 4.66
N SER A 45 1.35 15.75 3.81
CA SER A 45 1.06 17.07 3.24
C SER A 45 0.74 18.10 4.33
N ALA A 46 -0.15 17.79 5.27
CA ALA A 46 -0.48 18.70 6.38
C ALA A 46 0.77 19.04 7.23
N PHE A 47 1.62 18.05 7.47
CA PHE A 47 2.88 18.25 8.18
C PHE A 47 3.84 19.18 7.42
N LEU A 48 4.04 18.96 6.11
CA LEU A 48 4.87 19.84 5.28
C LEU A 48 4.32 21.28 5.24
N ALA A 49 3.01 21.44 5.15
CA ALA A 49 2.35 22.74 5.21
C ALA A 49 2.67 23.46 6.53
N ALA A 50 2.58 22.74 7.65
CA ALA A 50 2.91 23.27 8.96
C ALA A 50 4.39 23.71 9.06
N LEU A 51 5.31 22.94 8.47
CA LEU A 51 6.74 23.29 8.42
C LEU A 51 7.02 24.50 7.53
N ALA A 52 6.26 24.67 6.45
CA ALA A 52 6.39 25.80 5.54
C ALA A 52 5.89 27.12 6.13
N GLY A 53 4.91 27.08 7.04
CA GLY A 53 4.37 28.27 7.69
C GLY A 53 3.71 29.22 6.69
N GLY A 54 4.21 30.45 6.57
CA GLY A 54 3.64 31.48 5.68
C GLY A 54 3.65 31.13 4.18
N GLU A 55 4.40 30.10 3.77
CA GLU A 55 4.48 29.62 2.38
C GLU A 55 3.67 28.33 2.13
N ALA A 56 2.84 27.92 3.09
CA ALA A 56 2.13 26.62 3.06
C ALA A 56 1.38 26.36 1.74
N GLU A 57 0.63 27.34 1.24
CA GLU A 57 -0.17 27.19 0.01
C GLU A 57 0.71 26.90 -1.22
N THR A 58 1.81 27.64 -1.38
CA THR A 58 2.76 27.45 -2.49
C THR A 58 3.45 26.09 -2.38
N VAL A 59 3.97 25.75 -1.20
CA VAL A 59 4.69 24.48 -0.98
C VAL A 59 3.79 23.28 -1.24
N ILE A 60 2.54 23.33 -0.79
CA ILE A 60 1.58 22.24 -1.00
C ILE A 60 1.13 22.13 -2.45
N SER A 61 0.90 23.26 -3.13
CA SER A 61 0.56 23.26 -4.56
C SER A 61 1.66 22.60 -5.39
N VAL A 62 2.93 22.91 -5.09
CA VAL A 62 4.09 22.27 -5.74
C VAL A 62 4.15 20.79 -5.38
N PHE A 63 4.04 20.44 -4.10
CA PHE A 63 4.12 19.05 -3.65
C PHE A 63 3.04 18.16 -4.30
N LEU A 64 1.79 18.62 -4.35
CA LEU A 64 0.68 17.88 -4.94
C LEU A 64 0.77 17.77 -6.47
N ALA A 65 1.43 18.71 -7.14
CA ALA A 65 1.68 18.65 -8.58
C ALA A 65 2.70 17.56 -8.97
N ILE A 66 3.51 17.08 -8.04
CA ILE A 66 4.51 16.04 -8.29
C ILE A 66 3.80 14.68 -8.43
N LYS A 67 3.84 14.11 -9.64
CA LYS A 67 3.24 12.79 -9.93
C LYS A 67 4.15 11.60 -9.61
N ASN A 68 5.46 11.83 -9.50
CA ASN A 68 6.44 10.79 -9.28
C ASN A 68 6.74 10.62 -7.78
N ASP A 69 6.57 9.41 -7.25
CA ASP A 69 6.74 9.14 -5.82
C ASP A 69 8.18 9.35 -5.34
N GLY A 70 9.18 9.08 -6.18
CA GLY A 70 10.58 9.36 -5.86
C GLY A 70 10.85 10.85 -5.71
N ALA A 71 10.30 11.67 -6.61
CA ALA A 71 10.37 13.12 -6.52
C ALA A 71 9.62 13.66 -5.29
N LYS A 72 8.41 13.16 -4.99
CA LYS A 72 7.68 13.52 -3.75
C LYS A 72 8.53 13.25 -2.51
N ARG A 73 9.16 12.07 -2.44
CA ARG A 73 10.05 11.68 -1.33
C ARG A 73 11.25 12.61 -1.18
N SER A 74 11.92 12.94 -2.28
CA SER A 74 13.05 13.87 -2.27
C SER A 74 12.62 15.28 -1.82
N THR A 75 11.44 15.74 -2.21
CA THR A 75 10.87 17.00 -1.74
C THR A 75 10.56 16.96 -0.24
N ILE A 76 9.95 15.89 0.26
CA ILE A 76 9.69 15.70 1.70
C ILE A 76 11.01 15.76 2.49
N ASP A 77 12.01 15.02 2.04
CA ASP A 77 13.35 14.97 2.65
C ASP A 77 13.98 16.37 2.71
N THR A 78 13.99 17.07 1.58
CA THR A 78 14.56 18.42 1.47
C THR A 78 13.86 19.43 2.39
N ILE A 79 12.52 19.48 2.39
CA ILE A 79 11.76 20.41 3.24
C ILE A 79 12.00 20.10 4.71
N SER A 80 11.95 18.83 5.09
CA SER A 80 12.12 18.41 6.48
C SER A 80 13.54 18.71 6.99
N ALA A 81 14.57 18.48 6.18
CA ALA A 81 15.96 18.80 6.52
C ALA A 81 16.19 20.31 6.75
N LEU A 82 15.47 21.17 6.01
CA LEU A 82 15.58 22.63 6.13
C LEU A 82 14.80 23.21 7.30
N LYS A 83 13.70 22.57 7.71
CA LYS A 83 12.74 23.15 8.67
C LYS A 83 12.76 22.52 10.05
N LEU A 84 13.24 21.28 10.19
CA LEU A 84 13.32 20.58 11.47
C LEU A 84 14.63 20.86 12.19
N SER A 85 14.59 20.71 13.52
CA SER A 85 15.82 20.58 14.30
C SER A 85 16.56 19.29 13.91
N PRO A 86 17.88 19.17 14.12
CA PRO A 86 18.62 17.95 13.81
C PRO A 86 18.01 16.69 14.46
N ASP A 87 17.57 16.79 15.72
CA ASP A 87 16.99 15.67 16.46
C ASP A 87 15.61 15.28 15.90
N ASP A 88 14.76 16.26 15.59
CA ASP A 88 13.45 15.99 15.00
C ASP A 88 13.57 15.45 13.57
N TYR A 89 14.57 15.91 12.80
CA TYR A 89 14.85 15.40 11.47
C TYR A 89 15.24 13.92 11.52
N VAL A 90 16.14 13.52 12.42
CA VAL A 90 16.52 12.11 12.61
C VAL A 90 15.32 11.25 12.98
N ARG A 91 14.46 11.73 13.88
CA ARG A 91 13.22 11.04 14.26
C ARG A 91 12.26 10.90 13.09
N PHE A 92 12.07 11.96 12.31
CA PHE A 92 11.21 11.96 11.13
C PHE A 92 11.71 10.98 10.06
N GLN A 93 13.02 10.94 9.81
CA GLN A 93 13.64 10.00 8.87
C GLN A 93 13.39 8.54 9.25
N ALA A 94 13.44 8.21 10.54
CA ALA A 94 13.11 6.87 11.02
C ALA A 94 11.64 6.50 10.74
N ILE A 95 10.72 7.44 10.92
CA ILE A 95 9.28 7.26 10.61
C ILE A 95 9.07 7.11 9.09
N LEU A 96 9.66 7.99 8.29
CA LEU A 96 9.58 7.90 6.83
C LEU A 96 10.14 6.60 6.30
N LYS A 97 11.24 6.10 6.87
CA LYS A 97 11.79 4.79 6.51
C LYS A 97 10.75 3.69 6.74
N ARG A 98 10.09 3.66 7.90
CA ARG A 98 9.04 2.68 8.20
C ARG A 98 7.86 2.78 7.23
N ILE A 99 7.39 3.99 6.92
CA ILE A 99 6.35 4.23 5.91
C ILE A 99 6.78 3.70 4.55
N ASN A 100 8.02 3.99 4.13
CA ASN A 100 8.55 3.57 2.84
C ASN A 100 8.66 2.04 2.72
N GLU A 101 8.97 1.34 3.81
CA GLU A 101 8.93 -0.13 3.83
C GLU A 101 7.51 -0.69 3.65
N ARG A 102 6.46 0.09 3.95
CA ARG A 102 5.05 -0.32 3.73
C ARG A 102 4.54 0.02 2.34
N TYR A 103 5.24 0.89 1.61
CA TYR A 103 4.86 1.27 0.25
C TYR A 103 4.79 0.05 -0.69
N SER A 104 5.72 -0.91 -0.55
CA SER A 104 5.69 -2.16 -1.31
C SER A 104 4.50 -3.03 -0.93
N ASP A 105 4.11 -3.07 0.35
CA ASP A 105 2.93 -3.81 0.82
C ASP A 105 1.68 -3.26 0.12
N ARG A 106 1.47 -1.93 0.16
CA ARG A 106 0.36 -1.26 -0.53
C ARG A 106 0.38 -1.50 -2.03
N ASN A 107 1.52 -1.29 -2.69
CA ASN A 107 1.60 -1.46 -4.14
C ASN A 107 1.30 -2.88 -4.59
N THR A 108 1.77 -3.88 -3.84
CA THR A 108 1.46 -5.28 -4.09
C THR A 108 -0.05 -5.49 -4.07
N ILE A 109 -0.74 -5.01 -3.03
CA ILE A 109 -2.20 -5.17 -2.89
C ILE A 109 -2.99 -4.44 -3.98
N ILE A 110 -2.60 -3.22 -4.33
CA ILE A 110 -3.38 -2.36 -5.24
C ILE A 110 -3.12 -2.68 -6.72
N HIS A 111 -1.91 -3.13 -7.09
CA HIS A 111 -1.51 -3.34 -8.48
C HIS A 111 -1.45 -4.81 -8.90
N GLY A 112 -1.89 -5.71 -8.03
CA GLY A 112 -1.99 -7.13 -8.33
C GLY A 112 -3.16 -7.51 -9.23
N ALA A 113 -2.99 -8.60 -9.98
CA ALA A 113 -4.10 -9.34 -10.54
C ALA A 113 -4.72 -10.23 -9.45
N TRP A 114 -6.00 -10.05 -9.18
CA TRP A 114 -6.75 -10.85 -8.22
C TRP A 114 -7.50 -11.98 -8.93
N GLY A 115 -7.51 -13.14 -8.29
CA GLY A 115 -8.18 -14.32 -8.81
C GLY A 115 -8.74 -15.21 -7.71
N ILE A 116 -9.43 -16.24 -8.14
CA ILE A 116 -10.07 -17.24 -7.27
C ILE A 116 -9.74 -18.65 -7.74
N SER A 117 -9.90 -19.60 -6.83
CA SER A 117 -9.80 -21.02 -7.14
C SER A 117 -10.75 -21.80 -6.25
N PRO A 118 -11.45 -22.84 -6.76
CA PRO A 118 -12.22 -23.76 -5.93
C PRO A 118 -11.39 -24.43 -4.82
N ARG A 119 -10.06 -24.54 -5.01
CA ARG A 119 -9.14 -25.08 -4.00
C ARG A 119 -8.96 -24.17 -2.79
N TYR A 120 -9.20 -22.87 -2.93
CA TYR A 120 -9.08 -21.87 -1.89
C TYR A 120 -10.39 -21.06 -1.78
N PRO A 121 -11.47 -21.69 -1.28
CA PRO A 121 -12.83 -21.15 -1.36
C PRO A 121 -13.04 -19.89 -0.51
N ASP A 122 -12.16 -19.58 0.42
CA ASP A 122 -12.21 -18.43 1.33
C ASP A 122 -11.04 -17.45 1.14
N LYS A 123 -10.24 -17.64 0.09
CA LYS A 123 -9.04 -16.83 -0.18
C LYS A 123 -9.13 -16.10 -1.51
N LEU A 124 -8.29 -15.09 -1.65
CA LEU A 124 -7.94 -14.49 -2.94
C LEU A 124 -6.57 -14.98 -3.39
N LEU A 125 -6.42 -15.20 -4.69
CA LEU A 125 -5.15 -15.48 -5.33
C LEU A 125 -4.62 -14.20 -5.95
N TRP A 126 -3.31 -14.01 -5.85
CA TRP A 126 -2.63 -12.80 -6.32
C TRP A 126 -1.51 -13.18 -7.27
N SER A 127 -1.35 -12.40 -8.32
CA SER A 127 -0.21 -12.49 -9.24
C SER A 127 0.22 -11.10 -9.69
N ASP A 128 1.50 -10.94 -9.98
CA ASP A 128 2.02 -9.72 -10.60
C ASP A 128 1.50 -9.61 -12.04
N ILE A 129 0.81 -8.52 -12.36
CA ILE A 129 0.22 -8.31 -13.69
C ILE A 129 1.27 -8.28 -14.81
N ARG A 130 2.50 -7.85 -14.52
CA ARG A 130 3.61 -7.84 -15.49
C ARG A 130 4.05 -9.26 -15.79
N GLU A 131 4.16 -10.10 -14.76
CA GLU A 131 4.47 -11.52 -14.93
C GLU A 131 3.36 -12.24 -15.69
N SER A 132 2.10 -11.96 -15.37
CA SER A 132 0.93 -12.49 -16.09
C SER A 132 0.95 -12.09 -17.57
N THR A 133 1.32 -10.83 -17.86
CA THR A 133 1.45 -10.33 -19.24
C THR A 133 2.57 -11.04 -20.00
N VAL A 134 3.75 -11.21 -19.36
CA VAL A 134 4.87 -11.94 -19.95
C VAL A 134 4.47 -13.39 -20.24
N LEU A 135 3.83 -14.07 -19.28
CA LEU A 135 3.32 -15.42 -19.47
C LEU A 135 2.35 -15.49 -20.66
N HIS A 136 1.44 -14.53 -20.80
CA HIS A 136 0.49 -14.51 -21.91
C HIS A 136 1.19 -14.47 -23.27
N ILE A 137 2.21 -13.61 -23.42
CA ILE A 137 3.03 -13.49 -24.63
C ILE A 137 3.82 -14.78 -24.88
N GLU A 138 4.44 -15.35 -23.86
CA GLU A 138 5.18 -16.61 -23.97
C GLU A 138 4.27 -17.76 -24.42
N MET A 139 3.08 -17.87 -23.85
CA MET A 139 2.12 -18.93 -24.14
C MET A 139 1.62 -18.90 -25.59
N MET A 140 1.55 -17.73 -26.23
CA MET A 140 1.24 -17.59 -27.65
C MET A 140 2.32 -18.22 -28.55
N ASN A 141 3.57 -18.16 -28.10
CA ASN A 141 4.74 -18.61 -28.87
C ASN A 141 5.20 -20.03 -28.51
N LEU A 142 4.77 -20.58 -27.37
CA LEU A 142 5.16 -21.91 -26.92
C LEU A 142 4.40 -23.03 -27.65
N PRO A 143 5.10 -24.12 -28.03
CA PRO A 143 4.47 -25.36 -28.46
C PRO A 143 3.51 -25.90 -27.41
N ALA A 144 2.42 -26.55 -27.84
CA ALA A 144 1.40 -27.07 -26.93
C ALA A 144 1.97 -28.07 -25.88
N SER A 145 3.02 -28.82 -26.23
CA SER A 145 3.72 -29.74 -25.34
C SER A 145 4.36 -29.06 -24.13
N ASP A 146 4.76 -27.80 -24.26
CA ASP A 146 5.59 -27.10 -23.27
C ASP A 146 4.76 -26.17 -22.37
N ARG A 147 3.55 -25.83 -22.83
CA ARG A 147 2.60 -24.94 -22.13
C ARG A 147 2.26 -25.43 -20.72
N ALA A 148 2.04 -26.74 -20.54
CA ALA A 148 1.68 -27.29 -19.24
C ALA A 148 2.80 -27.12 -18.20
N ALA A 149 4.05 -27.41 -18.57
CA ALA A 149 5.20 -27.22 -17.69
C ALA A 149 5.42 -25.73 -17.36
N ARG A 150 5.20 -24.84 -18.33
CA ARG A 150 5.30 -23.39 -18.14
C ARG A 150 4.26 -22.87 -17.15
N LEU A 151 3.00 -23.30 -17.29
CA LEU A 151 1.90 -22.92 -16.38
C LEU A 151 2.17 -23.36 -14.94
N ILE A 152 2.67 -24.59 -14.74
CA ILE A 152 3.04 -25.08 -13.40
C ILE A 152 4.19 -24.25 -12.81
N SER A 153 5.14 -23.81 -13.63
CA SER A 153 6.22 -22.94 -13.18
C SER A 153 5.70 -21.58 -12.71
N GLU A 154 4.80 -20.94 -13.46
CA GLU A 154 4.19 -19.66 -13.05
C GLU A 154 3.25 -19.79 -11.87
N GLN A 155 2.58 -20.94 -11.71
CA GLN A 155 1.75 -21.21 -10.54
C GLN A 155 2.53 -20.99 -9.24
N LYS A 156 3.85 -21.26 -9.19
CA LYS A 156 4.69 -21.05 -7.99
C LYS A 156 4.76 -19.59 -7.52
N LYS A 157 4.44 -18.64 -8.40
CA LYS A 157 4.47 -17.21 -8.11
C LYS A 157 3.11 -16.67 -7.66
N ILE A 158 2.06 -17.49 -7.76
CA ILE A 158 0.73 -17.10 -7.29
C ILE A 158 0.72 -17.17 -5.77
N MET A 159 0.35 -16.06 -5.15
CA MET A 159 0.26 -15.92 -3.70
C MET A 159 -1.18 -16.11 -3.23
N VAL A 160 -1.36 -16.78 -2.09
CA VAL A 160 -2.66 -16.99 -1.45
C VAL A 160 -2.81 -15.98 -0.33
N TYR A 161 -3.84 -15.14 -0.41
CA TYR A 161 -4.18 -14.14 0.59
C TYR A 161 -5.44 -14.55 1.36
N GLY A 162 -5.28 -14.71 2.67
CA GLY A 162 -6.39 -14.83 3.60
C GLY A 162 -6.61 -13.57 4.42
N LEU A 163 -7.70 -13.56 5.19
CA LEU A 163 -8.05 -12.48 6.11
C LEU A 163 -6.87 -12.07 7.01
N SER A 164 -6.17 -13.05 7.59
CA SER A 164 -5.01 -12.79 8.46
C SER A 164 -3.88 -12.02 7.76
N ASP A 165 -3.67 -12.22 6.46
CA ASP A 165 -2.62 -11.50 5.72
C ASP A 165 -2.99 -10.04 5.52
N PHE A 166 -4.25 -9.77 5.18
CA PHE A 166 -4.78 -8.43 5.06
C PHE A 166 -4.72 -7.68 6.39
N LEU A 167 -5.21 -8.28 7.48
CA LEU A 167 -5.16 -7.69 8.82
C LEU A 167 -3.72 -7.35 9.26
N GLN A 168 -2.76 -8.24 8.95
CA GLN A 168 -1.35 -7.97 9.24
C GLN A 168 -0.80 -6.78 8.44
N ILE A 169 -1.20 -6.63 7.16
CA ILE A 169 -0.77 -5.49 6.33
C ILE A 169 -1.38 -4.20 6.88
N GLU A 170 -2.68 -4.20 7.16
CA GLU A 170 -3.41 -3.06 7.74
C GLU A 170 -2.77 -2.61 9.05
N GLN A 171 -2.52 -3.54 9.98
CA GLN A 171 -1.90 -3.24 11.27
C GLN A 171 -0.54 -2.56 11.09
N ARG A 172 0.28 -3.02 10.14
CA ARG A 172 1.60 -2.42 9.86
C ARG A 172 1.48 -1.02 9.28
N ILE A 173 0.54 -0.80 8.36
CA ILE A 173 0.29 0.53 7.77
C ILE A 173 -0.25 1.49 8.84
N GLN A 174 -1.23 1.05 9.63
CA GLN A 174 -1.81 1.83 10.72
C GLN A 174 -0.76 2.19 11.77
N SER A 175 0.11 1.26 12.17
CA SER A 175 1.20 1.57 13.10
C SER A 175 2.13 2.67 12.56
N ALA A 176 2.48 2.62 11.28
CA ALA A 176 3.30 3.65 10.65
C ALA A 176 2.58 5.01 10.57
N TYR A 177 1.27 5.00 10.29
CA TYR A 177 0.42 6.20 10.33
C TYR A 177 0.38 6.81 11.74
N GLU A 178 0.16 6.00 12.77
CA GLU A 178 0.10 6.48 14.15
C GLU A 178 1.42 7.12 14.60
N GLU A 179 2.56 6.52 14.26
CA GLU A 179 3.86 7.14 14.52
C GLU A 179 4.01 8.51 13.84
N LEU A 180 3.63 8.61 12.56
CA LEU A 180 3.62 9.89 11.84
C LEU A 180 2.66 10.88 12.49
N ARG A 181 1.48 10.43 12.89
CA ARG A 181 0.44 11.25 13.50
C ARG A 181 0.95 11.88 14.78
N GLU A 182 1.46 11.08 15.71
CA GLU A 182 1.98 11.55 16.99
C GLU A 182 3.19 12.47 16.82
N PHE A 183 4.10 12.16 15.90
CA PHE A 183 5.25 13.02 15.61
C PHE A 183 4.85 14.39 15.03
N SER A 184 3.95 14.40 14.05
CA SER A 184 3.55 15.62 13.32
C SER A 184 2.58 16.51 14.10
N LYS A 185 1.87 15.96 15.09
CA LYS A 185 0.85 16.65 15.88
C LYS A 185 1.29 18.02 16.43
N PRO A 186 2.40 18.15 17.19
CA PRO A 186 2.80 19.44 17.77
C PRO A 186 3.14 20.50 16.70
N PHE A 187 3.62 20.08 15.52
CA PHE A 187 3.92 21.00 14.42
C PHE A 187 2.64 21.53 13.78
N ILE A 188 1.68 20.63 13.52
CA ILE A 188 0.37 20.98 12.94
C ILE A 188 -0.41 21.89 13.89
N GLU A 189 -0.46 21.57 15.19
CA GLU A 189 -1.13 22.38 16.21
C GLU A 189 -0.50 23.78 16.35
N LYS A 190 0.83 23.89 16.23
CA LYS A 190 1.53 25.17 16.23
C LYS A 190 1.27 25.99 14.96
N GLY A 191 1.24 25.33 13.80
CA GLY A 191 1.07 25.99 12.51
C GLY A 191 -0.35 26.48 12.23
N PHE A 192 -1.36 25.74 12.72
CA PHE A 192 -2.77 25.99 12.39
C PHE A 192 -3.67 26.22 13.62
N GLY A 193 -3.12 26.20 14.84
CA GLY A 193 -3.85 26.35 16.11
C GLY A 193 -4.46 25.02 16.61
N PRO A 194 -5.07 25.02 17.82
CA PRO A 194 -5.61 23.81 18.47
C PRO A 194 -6.85 23.20 17.79
N LEU A 195 -7.21 23.62 16.56
CA LEU A 195 -8.35 23.11 15.81
C LEU A 195 -8.09 23.10 14.30
N ALA A 196 -7.35 22.08 13.84
CA ALA A 196 -7.79 21.34 12.65
C ALA A 196 -8.60 20.13 13.15
N LYS A 197 -9.77 20.36 13.76
CA LYS A 197 -10.78 19.32 14.00
C LYS A 197 -11.39 18.91 12.65
N ILE A 198 -10.60 18.26 11.81
CA ILE A 198 -11.17 17.17 11.05
C ILE A 198 -11.05 16.01 12.03
N ASP A 199 -12.09 15.81 12.82
CA ASP A 199 -12.29 14.54 13.52
C ASP A 199 -12.35 13.49 12.41
N LEU A 200 -11.20 12.97 12.00
CA LEU A 200 -11.15 11.70 11.29
C LEU A 200 -11.89 10.74 12.22
N PRO A 201 -12.95 10.07 11.73
CA PRO A 201 -13.76 9.22 12.57
C PRO A 201 -12.83 8.26 13.32
N PRO A 202 -13.08 8.01 14.62
CA PRO A 202 -12.27 7.07 15.38
C PRO A 202 -12.13 5.82 14.53
N THR A 203 -10.88 5.39 14.34
CA THR A 203 -10.55 4.14 13.67
C THR A 203 -11.57 3.11 14.08
N LEU A 204 -12.37 2.65 13.13
CA LEU A 204 -13.23 1.49 13.31
C LEU A 204 -12.30 0.31 13.49
N ILE A 205 -11.74 0.15 14.69
CA ILE A 205 -11.15 -1.09 15.15
C ILE A 205 -12.37 -2.01 15.26
N PRO A 206 -12.51 -3.02 14.41
CA PRO A 206 -13.53 -4.04 14.64
C PRO A 206 -13.19 -4.65 15.99
N GLN A 207 -14.06 -4.49 16.99
CA GLN A 207 -13.93 -5.27 18.21
C GLN A 207 -14.20 -6.72 17.83
N SER A 208 -13.13 -7.51 17.87
CA SER A 208 -13.18 -8.98 17.81
C SER A 208 -13.89 -9.55 19.02
#